data_AF-A0AAU6R070-F1
#
_entry.id   AF-A0AAU6R070-F1
#
_cell.length_a   1.000
_cell.length_b   1.000
_cell.length_c   1.000
_cell.angle_alpha   90.00
_cell.angle_beta   90.00
_cell.angle_gamma   90.00
#
_symmetry.space_group_name_H-M   'P 1'
#
loop_
_entity.id
_entity.type
_entity.pdbx_description
1 polymer ?
#
loop_
_entity_poly.entity_id
_entity_poly.type
_entity_poly.pdbx_seq_one_letter_code
_entity_poly.pdbx_strand_id
1 'polypeptide(L)'
;MTDLEILSSDVIALGNQLRAASLRALEIITVTDGELAEKLLQTFGNADFAASWLVLSQPHFNGKNPLEVLSGGQRDEVVNVLRRIQYGICA
;
A
#
# COMPACT_ATOMS: atom_id res chain seq x y z
N MET A 1 -14.46 21.40 24.70
CA MET A 1 -13.73 20.46 23.83
C MET A 1 -12.38 20.25 24.48
N THR A 2 -12.11 19.02 24.90
CA THR A 2 -10.89 18.62 25.62
C THR A 2 -9.78 18.31 24.61
N ASP A 3 -8.52 18.39 25.04
CA ASP A 3 -7.36 18.12 24.15
C ASP A 3 -7.39 16.70 23.53
N LEU A 4 -8.01 15.75 24.22
CA LEU A 4 -8.22 14.38 23.72
C LEU A 4 -9.20 14.32 22.54
N GLU A 5 -10.23 15.17 22.54
CA GLU A 5 -11.21 15.23 21.44
C GLU A 5 -10.57 15.83 20.18
N ILE A 6 -9.71 16.83 20.35
CA ILE A 6 -8.94 17.44 19.25
C ILE A 6 -7.99 16.41 18.63
N LEU A 7 -7.20 15.73 19.47
CA LEU A 7 -6.25 14.71 19.00
C LEU A 7 -6.96 13.56 18.27
N SER A 8 -8.09 13.09 18.78
CA SER A 8 -8.89 12.04 18.12
C SER A 8 -9.38 12.48 16.74
N SER A 9 -9.89 13.72 16.64
CA SER A 9 -10.34 14.30 15.37
C SER A 9 -9.20 14.38 14.35
N ASP A 10 -8.02 14.82 14.78
CA ASP A 10 -6.86 14.99 13.90
C ASP A 10 -6.33 13.63 13.39
N VAL A 11 -6.30 12.61 14.25
CA VAL A 11 -5.90 11.24 13.85
C VAL A 11 -6.88 10.67 12.82
N ILE A 12 -8.18 10.87 13.02
CA ILE A 12 -9.21 10.42 12.05
C ILE A 12 -9.03 11.15 10.70
N ALA A 13 -8.81 12.46 10.73
CA ALA A 13 -8.59 13.24 9.52
C ALA A 13 -7.34 12.77 8.76
N LEU A 14 -6.23 12.55 9.47
CA LEU A 14 -4.99 12.05 8.89
C LEU A 14 -5.15 10.64 8.29
N GLY A 15 -5.86 9.75 8.99
CA GLY A 15 -6.16 8.41 8.49
C GLY A 15 -6.98 8.44 7.18
N ASN A 16 -7.97 9.32 7.11
CA ASN A 16 -8.77 9.51 5.90
C ASN A 16 -7.94 10.07 4.72
N GLN A 17 -7.05 11.02 4.99
CA GLN A 17 -6.13 11.57 3.98
C GLN A 17 -5.15 10.51 3.47
N LEU A 18 -4.59 9.69 4.36
CA LEU A 18 -3.69 8.60 3.98
C LEU A 18 -4.41 7.56 3.12
N ARG A 19 -5.64 7.17 3.49
CA ARG A 19 -6.47 6.27 2.69
C ARG A 19 -6.77 6.85 1.30
N ALA A 20 -7.11 8.14 1.22
CA ALA A 20 -7.37 8.78 -0.07
C ALA A 20 -6.11 8.82 -0.95
N ALA A 21 -4.95 9.14 -0.36
CA ALA A 21 -3.67 9.15 -1.07
C ALA A 21 -3.27 7.73 -1.55
N SER A 22 -3.49 6.71 -0.72
CA SER A 22 -3.14 5.34 -1.05
C SER A 22 -4.01 4.79 -2.18
N LEU A 23 -5.32 5.05 -2.16
CA LEU A 23 -6.22 4.68 -3.26
C LEU A 23 -5.82 5.37 -4.55
N ARG A 24 -5.46 6.65 -4.50
CA ARG A 24 -5.00 7.39 -5.68
C ARG A 24 -3.68 6.83 -6.23
N ALA A 25 -2.77 6.36 -5.37
CA ALA A 25 -1.56 5.68 -5.82
C ALA A 25 -1.90 4.37 -6.55
N LEU A 26 -2.85 3.59 -6.03
CA LEU A 26 -3.32 2.36 -6.69
C LEU A 26 -4.00 2.65 -8.05
N GLU A 27 -4.78 3.73 -8.15
CA GLU A 27 -5.37 4.19 -9.42
C GLU A 27 -4.29 4.53 -10.45
N ILE A 28 -3.24 5.26 -10.04
CA ILE A 28 -2.11 5.60 -10.93
C ILE A 28 -1.43 4.32 -11.41
N ILE A 29 -1.11 3.40 -10.51
CA ILE A 29 -0.51 2.10 -10.87
C ILE A 29 -1.42 1.34 -11.84
N THR A 30 -2.74 1.35 -11.63
CA THR A 30 -3.70 0.70 -12.53
C THR A 30 -3.60 1.23 -13.96
N VAL A 31 -3.37 2.53 -14.13
CA VAL A 31 -3.22 3.15 -15.46
C VAL A 31 -1.84 2.90 -16.06
N THR A 32 -0.78 2.94 -15.26
CA THR A 32 0.60 2.84 -15.77
C THR A 32 1.12 1.41 -15.88
N ASP A 33 0.59 0.50 -15.07
CA ASP A 33 1.05 -0.88 -14.89
C ASP A 33 -0.10 -1.78 -14.42
N GLY A 34 -1.02 -2.05 -15.36
CA GLY A 34 -2.24 -2.81 -15.08
C GLY A 34 -1.98 -4.23 -14.55
N GLU A 35 -0.89 -4.88 -14.97
CA GLU A 35 -0.52 -6.22 -14.48
C GLU A 35 -0.16 -6.17 -12.99
N LEU A 36 0.61 -5.17 -12.55
CA LEU A 36 0.93 -5.00 -11.13
C LEU A 36 -0.33 -4.70 -10.31
N ALA A 37 -1.20 -3.83 -10.82
CA ALA A 37 -2.48 -3.52 -10.16
C ALA A 37 -3.37 -4.75 -10.02
N GLU A 38 -3.51 -5.55 -11.07
CA GLU A 38 -4.24 -6.81 -11.02
C GLU A 38 -3.66 -7.74 -9.96
N LYS A 39 -2.34 -7.88 -9.92
CA LYS A 39 -1.67 -8.75 -8.96
C LYS A 39 -1.84 -8.29 -7.52
N LEU A 40 -1.82 -6.98 -7.27
CA LEU A 40 -2.15 -6.39 -5.96
C LEU A 40 -3.57 -6.76 -5.53
N LEU A 41 -4.55 -6.58 -6.41
CA LEU A 41 -5.95 -6.89 -6.13
C LEU A 41 -6.18 -8.39 -5.93
N GLN A 42 -5.52 -9.25 -6.71
CA GLN A 42 -5.58 -10.71 -6.51
C GLN A 42 -4.94 -11.14 -5.19
N THR A 43 -3.87 -10.46 -4.75
CA THR A 43 -3.16 -10.81 -3.51
C THR A 43 -3.98 -10.42 -2.27
N PHE A 44 -4.60 -9.24 -2.28
CA PHE A 44 -5.27 -8.69 -1.09
C PHE A 44 -6.80 -8.77 -1.13
N GLY A 45 -7.40 -9.05 -2.29
CA GLY A 45 -8.85 -9.17 -2.48
C GLY A 45 -9.65 -7.88 -2.36
N ASN A 46 -9.05 -6.79 -1.87
CA ASN A 46 -9.69 -5.50 -1.66
C ASN A 46 -8.73 -4.35 -2.02
N ALA A 47 -9.22 -3.38 -2.78
CA ALA A 47 -8.50 -2.17 -3.16
C ALA A 47 -7.97 -1.38 -1.95
N ASP A 48 -8.73 -1.28 -0.86
CA ASP A 48 -8.30 -0.58 0.36
C ASP A 48 -7.09 -1.25 1.02
N PHE A 49 -7.06 -2.59 1.06
CA PHE A 49 -5.91 -3.33 1.60
C PHE A 49 -4.70 -3.25 0.66
N ALA A 50 -4.91 -3.39 -0.65
CA ALA A 50 -3.86 -3.23 -1.64
C ALA A 50 -3.25 -1.82 -1.58
N ALA A 51 -4.09 -0.79 -1.55
CA ALA A 51 -3.68 0.60 -1.42
C ALA A 51 -2.93 0.85 -0.11
N SER A 52 -3.45 0.39 1.03
CA SER A 52 -2.77 0.56 2.32
C SER A 52 -1.41 -0.12 2.33
N TRP A 53 -1.29 -1.32 1.76
CA TRP A 53 -0.02 -2.03 1.66
C TRP A 53 1.04 -1.24 0.89
N LEU A 54 0.65 -0.53 -0.18
CA LEU A 54 1.54 0.32 -1.00
C LEU A 54 2.18 1.49 -0.23
N VAL A 55 1.48 2.05 0.76
CA VAL A 55 1.95 3.24 1.50
C VAL A 55 2.55 2.91 2.87
N LEU A 56 2.27 1.72 3.41
CA LEU A 56 2.79 1.29 4.69
C LEU A 56 4.16 0.61 4.53
N SER A 57 5.02 0.84 5.53
CA SER A 57 6.32 0.18 5.65
C SER A 57 6.16 -1.34 5.67
N GLN A 58 6.97 -2.04 4.87
CA GLN A 58 6.92 -3.51 4.79
C GLN A 58 8.24 -4.12 5.28
N PRO A 59 8.18 -5.18 6.10
CA PRO A 59 9.38 -5.93 6.50
C PRO A 59 10.16 -6.48 5.30
N HIS A 60 9.46 -6.88 4.23
CA HIS A 60 10.04 -7.44 3.02
C HIS A 60 10.96 -6.46 2.26
N PHE A 61 10.81 -5.15 2.50
CA PHE A 61 11.58 -4.09 1.84
C PHE A 61 12.48 -3.34 2.82
N ASN A 62 12.94 -4.02 3.88
CA ASN A 62 13.80 -3.43 4.92
C ASN A 62 13.20 -2.14 5.54
N GLY A 63 11.88 -2.13 5.75
CA GLY A 63 11.18 -0.99 6.33
C GLY A 63 10.75 0.10 5.35
N LYS A 64 11.04 -0.04 4.05
CA LYS A 64 10.47 0.84 3.01
C LYS A 64 9.03 0.44 2.70
N ASN A 65 8.24 1.39 2.23
CA ASN A 65 6.96 1.09 1.62
C ASN A 65 7.14 0.66 0.13
N PRO A 66 6.20 -0.10 -0.44
CA PRO A 66 6.30 -0.56 -1.82
C PRO A 66 6.38 0.57 -2.85
N LEU A 67 5.76 1.74 -2.61
CA LEU A 67 5.88 2.88 -3.53
C LEU A 67 7.31 3.41 -3.62
N GLU A 68 8.07 3.41 -2.52
CA GLU A 68 9.49 3.76 -2.53
C GLU A 68 10.33 2.75 -3.32
N VAL A 69 9.95 1.47 -3.31
CA VAL A 69 10.62 0.43 -4.10
C VAL A 69 10.31 0.60 -5.59
N LEU A 70 9.03 0.87 -5.91
CA LEU A 70 8.58 1.13 -7.28
C LEU A 70 9.20 2.40 -7.87
N SER A 71 9.35 3.47 -7.09
CA SER A 71 10.02 4.69 -7.54
C SER A 71 11.51 4.49 -7.85
N GLY A 72 12.14 3.50 -7.21
CA GLY A 72 13.48 3.02 -7.53
C GLY A 72 13.57 2.10 -8.76
N GLY A 73 12.47 1.87 -9.48
CA GLY A 73 12.42 0.99 -10.65
C GLY A 73 12.45 -0.51 -10.32
N GLN A 74 12.32 -0.89 -9.05
CA GLN A 74 12.44 -2.28 -8.58
C GLN A 74 11.09 -3.01 -8.62
N ARG A 75 10.39 -2.92 -9.75
CA ARG A 75 9.06 -3.55 -9.94
C ARG A 75 9.07 -5.04 -9.65
N ASP A 76 10.06 -5.76 -10.15
CA ASP A 76 10.14 -7.22 -10.03
C ASP A 76 10.27 -7.69 -8.58
N GLU A 77 10.89 -6.86 -7.72
CA GLU A 77 10.98 -7.12 -6.29
C GLU A 77 9.59 -7.09 -5.64
N VAL A 78 8.81 -6.05 -5.96
CA VAL A 78 7.42 -5.92 -5.48
C VAL A 78 6.56 -7.07 -5.98
N VAL A 79 6.67 -7.43 -7.26
CA VAL A 79 5.94 -8.57 -7.85
C VAL A 79 6.30 -9.89 -7.15
N ASN A 80 7.59 -10.11 -6.84
CA ASN A 80 8.05 -11.30 -6.12
C ASN A 80 7.50 -11.36 -4.70
N VAL A 81 7.47 -10.24 -3.97
CA VAL A 81 6.87 -10.20 -2.62
C VAL A 81 5.38 -10.50 -2.67
N LEU A 82 4.64 -9.89 -3.61
CA LEU A 82 3.21 -10.19 -3.79
C LEU A 82 2.98 -11.67 -4.09
N ARG A 83 3.88 -12.32 -4.86
CA ARG A 83 3.79 -13.75 -5.14
C ARG A 83 3.95 -14.57 -3.86
N ARG A 84 4.95 -14.22 -3.03
CA ARG A 84 5.18 -14.90 -1.73
C ARG A 84 3.98 -14.76 -0.81
N ILE A 85 3.40 -13.57 -0.70
CA ILE A 85 2.19 -13.30 0.09
C ILE A 85 1.03 -14.18 -0.40
N GLN A 86 0.78 -14.20 -1.71
CA GLN A 86 -0.33 -14.96 -2.31
C GLN A 86 -0.24 -16.47 -2.04
N TYR A 87 0.97 -17.03 -2.00
CA TYR A 87 1.19 -18.47 -1.74
C TYR A 87 1.47 -18.79 -0.27
N GLY A 88 1.36 -17.82 0.64
CA GLY A 88 1.66 -18.02 2.06
C GLY A 88 3.12 -18.40 2.33
N ILE A 89 4.04 -18.03 1.44
CA ILE A 89 5.47 -18.30 1.58
C ILE A 89 6.04 -17.20 2.47
N CYS A 90 6.31 -17.52 3.74
CA CYS A 90 7.03 -16.63 4.62
C CYS A 90 8.41 -16.31 4.03
N ALA A 91 8.72 -15.01 3.93
CA ALA A 91 10.05 -14.51 3.59
C ALA A 91 10.96 -14.52 4.83
#